data_AF-A0A521I566-F1
#
_entry.id   AF-A0A521I566-F1
#
_cell.length_a   1.000
_cell.length_b   1.000
_cell.length_c   1.000
_cell.angle_alpha   90.00
_cell.angle_beta   90.00
_cell.angle_gamma   90.00
#
_symmetry.space_group_name_H-M   'P 1'
#
loop_
_entity.id
_entity.type
_entity.pdbx_description
1 polymer ?
#
loop_
_entity_poly.entity_id
_entity_poly.type
_entity_poly.pdbx_seq_one_letter_code
_entity_poly.pdbx_strand_id
1 'polypeptide(L)' 'MQRVLYCKSVSSKGQVWTLPDTPENYHTVTIELSDEGAQTRVSLTQDNNATEQDREHSEQNWSMMLAGLKKFLEQ' A
#
# COMPACT_ATOMS: atom_id res chain seq x y z
N MET A 1 -13.97 0.57 9.55
CA MET A 1 -14.41 0.65 8.13
C MET A 1 -13.27 0.10 7.29
N GLN A 2 -13.50 -0.94 6.47
CA GLN A 2 -12.48 -1.52 5.59
C GLN A 2 -12.59 -0.84 4.22
N ARG A 3 -11.49 -0.30 3.70
CA ARG A 3 -11.42 0.24 2.35
C ARG A 3 -10.34 -0.48 1.57
N VAL A 4 -10.67 -0.89 0.35
CA VAL A 4 -9.78 -1.58 -0.57
C VAL A 4 -9.42 -0.62 -1.69
N LEU A 5 -8.13 -0.42 -1.91
CA LEU A 5 -7.59 0.34 -3.04
C LEU A 5 -6.87 -0.64 -3.98
N TYR A 6 -7.16 -0.53 -5.27
CA TYR A 6 -6.47 -1.30 -6.30
C TYR A 6 -5.35 -0.45 -6.89
N CYS A 7 -4.10 -0.90 -6.74
CA CYS A 7 -2.94 -0.21 -7.30
C CYS A 7 -2.32 -1.07 -8.40
N LYS A 8 -2.14 -0.49 -9.60
CA LYS A 8 -1.47 -1.19 -10.70
C LYS A 8 0.04 -1.24 -10.41
N SER A 9 0.63 -2.42 -10.54
CA SER A 9 2.07 -2.62 -10.37
C SER A 9 2.87 -1.72 -11.34
N VAL A 10 3.84 -0.96 -10.84
CA VAL A 10 4.81 -0.17 -11.63
C VAL A 10 6.21 -0.56 -11.18
N SER A 11 6.96 -1.29 -12.02
CA SER A 11 8.34 -1.71 -11.74
C SER A 11 9.36 -0.77 -12.38
N SER A 12 10.36 -0.38 -11.60
CA SER A 12 11.37 0.66 -11.89
C SER A 12 12.58 0.18 -12.71
N LYS A 13 12.46 -0.96 -13.42
CA LYS A 13 13.51 -1.45 -14.32
C LYS A 13 12.98 -1.70 -15.72
N GLY A 14 12.77 -0.62 -16.48
CA GLY A 14 12.79 -0.63 -17.95
C GLY A 14 11.72 -1.43 -18.69
N GLN A 15 10.74 -2.05 -18.02
CA GLN A 15 9.68 -2.81 -18.68
C GLN A 15 8.39 -2.81 -17.86
N VAL A 16 7.71 -1.67 -17.73
CA VAL A 16 6.30 -1.68 -17.30
C VAL A 16 5.50 -0.62 -18.05
N TRP A 17 4.74 -1.08 -19.04
CA TRP A 17 3.43 -0.53 -19.45
C TRP A 17 2.52 -1.62 -20.07
N THR A 18 2.94 -2.88 -20.16
CA THR A 18 2.32 -3.87 -21.08
C THR A 18 1.68 -5.09 -20.41
N LEU A 19 1.63 -5.18 -19.08
CA LEU A 19 0.86 -6.25 -18.46
C LEU A 19 -0.62 -6.08 -18.79
N PRO A 20 -1.31 -7.16 -19.21
CA PRO A 20 -2.75 -7.14 -19.47
C PRO A 20 -3.52 -6.55 -18.29
N ASP A 21 -4.63 -5.88 -18.57
CA ASP A 21 -5.52 -5.38 -17.54
C ASP A 21 -6.34 -6.53 -16.96
N THR A 22 -5.70 -7.34 -16.12
CA THR A 22 -6.30 -8.49 -15.47
C THR A 22 -6.06 -8.41 -13.96
N PRO A 23 -6.97 -8.96 -13.13
CA PRO A 23 -6.90 -8.84 -11.67
C PRO A 23 -5.56 -9.27 -11.08
N GLU A 24 -4.89 -10.24 -11.68
CA GLU A 24 -3.63 -10.81 -11.23
C GLU A 24 -2.45 -9.83 -11.35
N ASN A 25 -2.59 -8.75 -12.14
CA ASN A 25 -1.53 -7.75 -12.34
C ASN A 25 -1.67 -6.54 -11.40
N TYR A 26 -2.67 -6.55 -10.51
CA TYR A 26 -2.91 -5.51 -9.51
C TYR A 26 -2.48 -5.96 -8.12
N HIS A 27 -2.11 -4.99 -7.30
CA HIS A 27 -2.03 -5.16 -5.85
C HIS A 27 -3.34 -4.72 -5.24
N THR A 28 -3.83 -5.52 -4.31
CA THR A 28 -4.88 -5.15 -3.36
C THR A 28 -4.22 -4.52 -2.15
N VAL A 29 -4.50 -3.24 -1.92
CA VAL A 29 -4.13 -2.55 -0.67
C VAL A 29 -5.36 -2.49 0.21
N THR A 30 -5.32 -3.15 1.36
CA THR A 30 -6.37 -3.10 2.35
C THR A 30 -5.97 -2.17 3.48
N ILE A 31 -6.82 -1.18 3.75
CA ILE A 31 -6.67 -0.29 4.91
C ILE A 31 -7.77 -0.59 5.90
N GLU A 32 -7.35 -0.91 7.12
CA GLU A 32 -8.22 -1.15 8.25
C GLU A 32 -8.05 -0.03 9.27
N LEU A 33 -9.18 0.52 9.71
CA LEU A 33 -9.24 1.55 10.73
C LEU A 33 -9.98 1.00 11.95
N SER A 34 -9.32 1.03 13.10
CA SER A 34 -9.92 0.68 14.39
C SER A 34 -9.81 1.85 15.36
N ASP A 35 -10.88 2.05 16.13
CA ASP A 35 -10.93 3.04 17.20
C ASP A 35 -10.08 2.56 18.39
N GLU A 36 -9.21 3.43 18.89
CA GLU A 36 -8.41 3.25 20.11
C GLU A 36 -8.63 4.44 21.07
N GLY A 37 -9.87 4.93 21.15
CA GLY A 37 -10.32 5.98 22.05
C GLY A 37 -9.95 7.37 21.54
N ALA A 38 -8.88 7.95 22.08
CA ALA A 38 -8.40 9.26 21.61
C ALA A 38 -7.61 9.18 20.29
N GLN A 39 -7.33 7.97 19.80
CA GLN A 39 -6.54 7.72 18.62
C GLN A 39 -7.28 6.77 17.67
N THR A 40 -6.89 6.77 16.39
CA THR A 40 -7.30 5.77 15.41
C THR A 40 -6.08 4.95 15.03
N ARG A 41 -6.16 3.64 15.17
CA ARG A 41 -5.15 2.74 14.63
C ARG A 41 -5.44 2.48 13.16
N VAL A 42 -4.41 2.67 12.35
CA VAL A 42 -4.40 2.38 10.92
C VAL A 42 -3.54 1.15 10.69
N SER A 43 -4.09 0.12 10.07
CA SER A 43 -3.34 -1.02 9.56
C SER A 43 -3.45 -1.07 8.03
N LEU A 44 -2.34 -1.37 7.37
CA LEU A 44 -2.27 -1.50 5.92
C LEU A 44 -1.65 -2.85 5.58
N THR A 45 -2.31 -3.59 4.69
CA THR A 45 -1.76 -4.78 4.05
C THR A 45 -1.76 -4.60 2.53
N GLN A 46 -0.73 -5.14 1.88
CA GLN A 46 -0.62 -5.17 0.42
C GLN A 46 -0.24 -6.59 -0.01
N ASP A 47 -0.95 -7.12 -1.00
CA ASP A 47 -0.67 -8.43 -1.59
C ASP A 47 0.15 -8.34 -2.89
N ASN A 48 0.34 -9.50 -3.52
CA ASN A 48 0.86 -9.64 -4.88
C ASN A 48 2.27 -9.03 -5.12
N ASN A 49 3.13 -9.00 -4.09
CA ASN A 49 4.54 -8.66 -4.29
C ASN A 49 5.26 -9.83 -4.97
N ALA A 50 5.80 -9.60 -6.17
CA ALA A 50 6.40 -10.67 -6.98
C ALA A 50 7.67 -11.26 -6.35
N THR A 51 8.39 -10.47 -5.56
CA THR A 51 9.60 -10.87 -4.85
C THR A 51 9.66 -10.28 -3.46
N GLU A 52 10.53 -10.81 -2.60
CA GLU A 52 10.77 -10.25 -1.26
C GLU A 52 11.34 -8.83 -1.34
N GLN A 53 12.18 -8.54 -2.31
CA GLN A 53 12.72 -7.20 -2.54
C GLN A 53 11.60 -6.21 -2.93
N ASP A 54 10.63 -6.63 -3.76
CA ASP A 54 9.47 -5.81 -4.10
C ASP A 54 8.56 -5.57 -2.88
N ARG A 55 8.45 -6.57 -1.98
CA ARG A 55 7.75 -6.45 -0.70
C ARG A 55 8.43 -5.43 0.22
N GLU A 56 9.75 -5.52 0.39
CA GLU A 56 10.54 -4.59 1.21
C GLU A 56 10.47 -3.16 0.68
N HIS A 57 10.59 -2.96 -0.63
CA HIS A 57 10.43 -1.64 -1.25
C HIS A 57 9.02 -1.07 -1.04
N SER A 58 7.98 -1.90 -1.19
CA SER A 58 6.60 -1.49 -0.94
C SER A 58 6.38 -1.11 0.52
N GLU A 59 6.92 -1.90 1.46
CA GLU A 59 6.85 -1.62 2.89
C GLU A 59 7.52 -0.28 3.25
N GLN A 60 8.70 -0.01 2.70
CA GLN A 60 9.40 1.27 2.92
C GLN A 60 8.60 2.46 2.39
N ASN A 61 8.02 2.33 1.19
CA ASN A 61 7.19 3.38 0.58
C ASN A 61 5.93 3.66 1.42
N TRP A 62 5.20 2.62 1.83
CA TRP A 62 4.00 2.78 2.66
C TRP A 62 4.33 3.33 4.05
N SER A 63 5.44 2.91 4.65
CA SER A 63 5.90 3.44 5.93
C SER A 63 6.16 4.94 5.86
N MET A 64 6.82 5.41 4.79
CA MET A 64 7.06 6.84 4.57
C MET A 64 5.74 7.61 4.40
N MET A 65 4.81 7.09 3.59
CA MET A 65 3.50 7.72 3.36
C MET A 65 2.68 7.82 4.64
N LEU A 66 2.57 6.74 5.43
CA LEU A 66 1.83 6.72 6.69
C LEU A 66 2.46 7.64 7.74
N ALA A 67 3.79 7.72 7.79
CA ALA A 67 4.49 8.68 8.66
C ALA A 67 4.16 10.14 8.30
N GLY A 68 4.12 10.46 6.99
CA GLY A 68 3.72 11.78 6.50
C GLY A 68 2.27 12.12 6.87
N LEU A 69 1.35 11.16 6.70
CA LEU A 69 -0.06 11.32 7.07
C LEU A 69 -0.22 11.56 8.57
N LYS A 70 0.46 10.77 9.41
CA LYS A 70 0.44 10.94 10.87
C LYS A 70 0.89 12.35 11.26
N LYS A 71 2.03 12.79 10.73
CA LYS A 71 2.56 14.14 10.98
C LYS A 71 1.58 15.24 10.57
N PHE A 72 0.88 15.09 9.46
CA PHE A 72 -0.10 16.07 9.00
C PHE A 72 -1.32 16.19 9.93
N LEU A 73 -1.82 15.07 10.43
CA LEU A 73 -3.02 14.99 11.27
C LEU A 73 -2.76 15.37 12.74
N GLU A 74 -1.55 15.14 13.23
CA GLU A 74 -1.19 15.34 14.65
C GLU A 74 -0.42 16.64 14.90
N GLN A 75 -0.66 17.68 14.08
CA GLN A 75 -0.10 19.02 14.29
C GLN A 75 -0.63 19.68 15.56
#